data_AF-A0AB94IDS5-F1
#
_entry.id   AF-A0AB94IDS5-F1
#
_cell.length_a   1.000
_cell.length_b   1.000
_cell.length_c   1.000
_cell.angle_alpha   90.00
_cell.angle_beta   90.00
_cell.angle_gamma   90.00
#
_symmetry.space_group_name_H-M   'P 1'
#
loop_
_entity.id
_entity.type
_entity.pdbx_description
1 polymer ?
#
loop_
_entity_poly.entity_id
_entity_poly.type
_entity_poly.pdbx_seq_one_letter_code
_entity_poly.pdbx_strand_id
1 'polypeptide(L)'
;MTIKKIDDFTFPIGEQPLSQDAYYNALSDANSGFYPFGANGIWHGGIHVDEQVLSKIKCDDKLRCIAHGEVIAYRVNDVYPKMVYNDNIELEIPYQAQQKVAYFSTGFTLVRHCLAMP
;
A
#
# COMPACT_ATOMS: atom_id res chain seq x y z
N MET A 1 -6.10 -13.11 26.26
CA MET A 1 -5.03 -13.55 25.34
C MET A 1 -3.82 -12.65 25.56
N THR A 2 -2.62 -13.20 25.63
CA THR A 2 -1.37 -12.42 25.77
C THR A 2 -0.77 -12.19 24.38
N ILE A 3 -0.54 -10.92 24.01
CA ILE A 3 0.10 -10.57 22.73
C ILE A 3 1.58 -10.96 22.79
N LYS A 4 2.07 -11.68 21.78
CA LYS A 4 3.49 -12.05 21.68
C LYS A 4 4.35 -10.81 21.41
N LYS A 5 5.57 -10.80 21.97
CA LYS A 5 6.61 -9.81 21.63
C LYS A 5 6.91 -9.89 20.13
N ILE A 6 7.14 -8.74 19.49
CA ILE A 6 7.73 -8.73 18.14
C ILE A 6 9.19 -9.21 18.24
N ASP A 7 9.47 -10.32 17.58
CA ASP A 7 10.79 -10.92 17.40
C ASP A 7 11.26 -10.90 15.93
N ASP A 8 10.33 -10.78 14.98
CA ASP A 8 10.62 -10.73 13.55
C ASP A 8 9.63 -9.82 12.79
N PHE A 9 10.12 -9.19 11.72
CA PHE A 9 9.34 -8.40 10.78
C PHE A 9 9.39 -9.05 9.40
N THR A 10 8.22 -9.27 8.82
CA THR A 10 8.09 -9.83 7.46
C THR A 10 7.47 -8.80 6.54
N PHE A 11 7.92 -8.76 5.29
CA PHE A 11 7.25 -7.95 4.28
C PHE A 11 5.82 -8.48 4.05
N PRO A 12 4.80 -7.61 3.91
CA PRO A 12 3.40 -8.05 4.00
C PRO A 12 2.89 -8.79 2.76
N ILE A 13 3.74 -9.07 1.77
CA ILE A 13 3.39 -9.68 0.49
C ILE A 13 4.50 -10.65 0.03
N GLY A 14 4.08 -11.67 -0.73
CA GLY A 14 4.94 -12.77 -1.16
C GLY A 14 4.97 -13.91 -0.14
N GLU A 15 5.10 -15.14 -0.65
CA GLU A 15 5.13 -16.34 0.19
C GLU A 15 6.47 -16.50 0.93
N GLN A 16 7.56 -16.07 0.30
CA GLN A 16 8.92 -16.17 0.82
C GLN A 16 9.57 -14.78 0.89
N PRO A 17 10.33 -14.47 1.95
CA PRO A 17 11.08 -13.23 2.02
C PRO A 17 12.06 -13.10 0.84
N LEU A 18 12.08 -11.92 0.22
CA LEU A 18 13.09 -11.55 -0.77
C LEU A 18 14.21 -10.71 -0.11
N SER A 19 15.29 -10.49 -0.84
CA SER A 19 16.29 -9.51 -0.42
C SER A 19 15.68 -8.11 -0.40
N GLN A 20 16.23 -7.25 0.45
CA GLN A 20 15.82 -5.85 0.55
C GLN A 20 15.90 -5.13 -0.81
N ASP A 21 16.96 -5.36 -1.58
CA ASP A 21 17.13 -4.80 -2.92
C ASP A 21 16.06 -5.28 -3.90
N ALA A 22 15.63 -6.55 -3.80
CA ALA A 22 14.57 -7.06 -4.66
C ALA A 22 13.23 -6.36 -4.37
N TYR A 23 12.92 -6.10 -3.09
CA TYR A 23 11.74 -5.32 -2.74
C TYR A 23 11.87 -3.86 -3.20
N TYR A 24 13.01 -3.21 -3.01
CA TYR A 24 13.20 -1.82 -3.46
C TYR A 24 13.09 -1.68 -4.98
N ASN A 25 13.67 -2.60 -5.75
CA ASN A 25 13.54 -2.63 -7.21
C ASN A 25 12.12 -2.95 -7.69
N ALA A 26 11.32 -3.64 -6.87
CA ALA A 26 9.91 -3.86 -7.18
C ALA A 26 9.09 -2.60 -6.91
N LEU A 27 9.26 -2.00 -5.74
CA LEU A 27 8.54 -0.80 -5.30
C LEU A 27 8.91 0.47 -6.09
N SER A 28 10.11 0.54 -6.66
CA SER A 28 10.55 1.64 -7.53
C SER A 28 9.80 1.69 -8.87
N ASP A 29 9.12 0.61 -9.23
CA ASP A 29 8.45 0.45 -10.53
C ASP A 29 6.93 0.50 -10.40
N ALA A 30 6.39 0.86 -9.24
CA ALA A 30 4.95 1.06 -9.05
C ALA A 30 4.43 2.18 -9.97
N ASN A 31 3.31 1.96 -10.66
CA ASN A 31 2.78 2.86 -11.69
C ASN A 31 2.37 4.26 -11.18
N SER A 32 1.95 4.38 -9.91
CA SER A 32 1.29 5.61 -9.41
C SER A 32 1.82 6.12 -8.07
N GLY A 33 2.92 5.56 -7.56
CA GLY A 33 3.46 5.95 -6.27
C GLY A 33 4.73 5.21 -5.93
N PHE A 34 5.77 5.47 -6.71
CA PHE A 34 7.10 4.90 -6.51
C PHE A 34 7.57 5.13 -5.06
N TYR A 35 8.36 4.19 -4.56
CA TYR A 35 9.07 4.35 -3.30
C TYR A 35 10.56 4.56 -3.60
N PRO A 36 11.25 5.52 -2.94
CA PRO A 36 10.80 6.33 -1.80
C PRO A 36 10.22 7.71 -2.17
N PHE A 37 10.18 8.07 -3.45
CA PHE A 37 9.66 9.36 -3.93
C PHE A 37 8.43 9.16 -4.81
N GLY A 38 7.38 9.93 -4.55
CA GLY A 38 6.20 9.92 -5.40
C GLY A 38 6.49 10.49 -6.80
N ALA A 39 5.55 10.34 -7.73
CA ALA A 39 5.67 10.84 -9.10
C ALA A 39 5.88 12.37 -9.18
N ASN A 40 5.57 13.10 -8.10
CA ASN A 40 5.79 14.54 -7.97
C ASN A 40 7.16 14.91 -7.36
N GLY A 41 8.05 13.94 -7.11
CA GLY A 41 9.38 14.16 -6.53
C GLY A 41 9.38 14.41 -5.02
N ILE A 42 8.24 14.27 -4.34
CA ILE A 42 8.13 14.45 -2.88
C ILE A 42 8.35 13.12 -2.18
N TRP A 43 9.01 13.15 -1.02
CA TRP A 43 9.16 11.97 -0.16
C TRP A 43 7.80 11.34 0.16
N HIS A 44 7.74 10.02 0.00
CA HIS A 44 6.54 9.23 0.17
C HIS A 44 6.70 8.33 1.41
N GLY A 45 5.98 8.67 2.48
CA GLY A 45 6.08 7.97 3.77
C GLY A 45 5.41 6.59 3.82
N GLY A 46 4.92 6.10 2.69
CA GLY A 46 4.30 4.78 2.54
C GLY A 46 4.83 4.08 1.30
N ILE A 47 4.32 2.87 1.05
CA ILE A 47 4.61 2.08 -0.13
C ILE A 47 3.31 1.80 -0.88
N HIS A 48 3.37 1.77 -2.21
CA HIS A 48 2.28 1.26 -3.04
C HIS A 48 2.64 -0.15 -3.52
N VAL A 49 1.65 -1.02 -3.53
CA VAL A 49 1.76 -2.39 -4.03
C VAL A 49 0.68 -2.54 -5.10
N ASP A 50 1.06 -2.31 -6.35
CA ASP A 50 0.18 -2.47 -7.50
C ASP A 50 0.58 -3.70 -8.33
N GLU A 51 -0.12 -3.94 -9.43
CA GLU A 51 0.14 -5.08 -10.33
C GLU A 51 1.60 -5.14 -10.82
N GLN A 52 2.25 -4.00 -11.05
CA GLN A 52 3.64 -3.97 -11.50
C GLN A 52 4.58 -4.45 -10.40
N VAL A 53 4.37 -3.99 -9.16
CA VAL A 53 5.09 -4.50 -7.98
C VAL A 53 4.81 -6.00 -7.80
N LEU A 54 3.53 -6.39 -7.83
CA LEU A 54 3.08 -7.78 -7.64
C LEU A 54 3.64 -8.73 -8.70
N SER A 55 3.87 -8.28 -9.94
CA SER A 55 4.46 -9.11 -11.00
C SER A 55 5.95 -9.40 -10.79
N LYS A 56 6.67 -8.52 -10.08
CA LYS A 56 8.11 -8.64 -9.81
C LYS A 56 8.40 -9.50 -8.58
N ILE A 57 7.49 -9.50 -7.62
CA ILE A 57 7.55 -10.39 -6.46
C ILE A 57 6.75 -11.65 -6.77
N LYS A 58 7.13 -12.82 -6.26
CA LYS A 58 6.33 -14.04 -6.45
C LYS A 58 5.05 -13.95 -5.59
N CYS A 59 4.04 -13.26 -6.11
CA CYS A 59 2.79 -12.97 -5.42
C CYS A 59 1.91 -14.22 -5.28
N ASP A 60 1.24 -14.34 -4.13
CA ASP A 60 0.23 -15.36 -3.85
C ASP A 60 -1.14 -14.75 -3.52
N ASP A 61 -1.34 -13.50 -3.95
CA ASP A 61 -2.55 -12.67 -3.79
C ASP A 61 -3.02 -12.51 -2.34
N LYS A 62 -2.08 -12.58 -1.39
CA LYS A 62 -2.36 -12.44 0.04
C LYS A 62 -1.57 -11.31 0.67
N LEU A 63 -2.29 -10.41 1.32
CA LEU A 63 -1.74 -9.41 2.23
C LEU A 63 -1.66 -9.99 3.64
N ARG A 64 -0.50 -9.84 4.29
CA ARG A 64 -0.22 -10.34 5.64
C ARG A 64 0.13 -9.20 6.58
N CYS A 65 0.00 -9.46 7.89
CA CYS A 65 0.54 -8.55 8.89
C CYS A 65 2.08 -8.61 8.87
N ILE A 66 2.73 -7.46 9.04
CA ILE A 66 4.19 -7.35 9.06
C ILE A 66 4.86 -8.00 10.28
N ALA A 67 4.08 -8.28 11.33
CA ALA A 67 4.54 -8.93 12.55
C ALA A 67 3.34 -9.54 13.30
N HIS A 68 3.62 -10.39 14.28
CA HIS A 68 2.62 -10.90 15.22
C HIS A 68 1.90 -9.76 15.96
N GLY A 69 0.58 -9.83 16.06
CA GLY A 69 -0.21 -8.83 16.76
C GLY A 69 -1.68 -9.19 16.81
N GLU A 70 -2.48 -8.25 17.29
CA GLU A 70 -3.93 -8.38 17.39
C GLU A 70 -4.60 -7.31 16.53
N VAL A 71 -5.52 -7.71 15.65
CA VAL A 71 -6.36 -6.76 14.92
C VAL A 71 -7.32 -6.12 15.91
N ILE A 72 -7.12 -4.84 16.21
CA ILE A 72 -7.92 -4.10 17.20
C ILE A 72 -9.01 -3.23 16.57
N ALA A 73 -8.88 -2.93 15.28
CA ALA A 73 -9.89 -2.24 14.50
C ALA A 73 -9.64 -2.47 13.02
N TYR A 74 -10.70 -2.56 12.24
CA TYR A 74 -10.59 -2.60 10.78
C TYR A 74 -11.84 -1.98 10.15
N ARG A 75 -11.69 -1.55 8.90
CA ARG A 75 -12.77 -1.18 8.01
C ARG A 75 -12.45 -1.76 6.63
N VAL A 76 -13.40 -2.48 6.07
CA VAL A 76 -13.37 -2.92 4.67
C VAL A 76 -14.50 -2.20 3.95
N ASN A 77 -14.21 -1.65 2.76
CA ASN A 77 -15.23 -1.02 1.94
C ASN A 77 -15.90 -2.08 1.06
N ASP A 78 -17.20 -2.31 1.26
CA ASP A 78 -18.00 -3.08 0.29
C ASP A 78 -18.29 -2.25 -0.96
N VAL A 79 -18.47 -0.94 -0.76
CA VAL A 79 -18.64 0.07 -1.81
C VAL A 79 -17.60 1.16 -1.60
N TYR A 80 -16.74 1.37 -2.61
CA TYR A 80 -15.71 2.40 -2.56
C TYR A 80 -16.30 3.80 -2.74
N PRO A 81 -15.98 4.74 -1.83
CA PRO A 81 -16.24 6.16 -2.06
C PRO A 81 -15.66 6.65 -3.38
N LYS A 82 -16.33 7.66 -3.94
CA LYS A 82 -15.90 8.30 -5.18
C LYS A 82 -15.88 9.81 -5.06
N MET A 83 -14.88 10.43 -5.65
CA MET A 83 -14.77 11.87 -5.83
C MET A 83 -15.04 12.18 -7.29
N VAL A 84 -15.96 13.10 -7.55
CA VAL A 84 -16.27 13.57 -8.92
C VAL A 84 -15.57 14.90 -9.12
N TYR A 85 -14.72 15.00 -10.13
CA TYR A 85 -14.07 16.26 -10.49
C TYR A 85 -15.07 17.15 -11.23
N ASN A 86 -15.19 18.41 -10.85
CA ASN A 86 -16.12 19.35 -11.46
C ASN A 86 -15.60 19.82 -12.83
N ASP A 87 -16.51 19.98 -13.79
CA ASP A 87 -16.24 20.34 -15.20
C ASP A 87 -15.74 21.78 -15.41
N ASN A 88 -15.58 22.58 -14.34
CA ASN A 88 -15.31 24.02 -14.44
C ASN A 88 -13.80 24.37 -14.51
N ILE A 89 -12.93 23.39 -14.69
CA ILE A 89 -11.49 23.61 -14.81
C ILE A 89 -11.08 23.24 -16.24
N GLU A 90 -10.81 24.25 -17.07
CA GLU A 90 -10.06 24.05 -18.32
C GLU A 90 -8.64 23.61 -17.95
N LEU A 91 -8.30 22.37 -18.29
CA LEU A 91 -6.94 21.88 -18.15
C LEU A 91 -6.14 22.29 -19.39
N GLU A 92 -4.98 22.94 -19.20
CA GLU A 92 -4.08 23.34 -20.30
C GLU A 92 -3.58 22.15 -21.14
N ILE A 93 -3.57 20.95 -20.55
CA ILE A 93 -3.21 19.70 -21.23
C ILE A 93 -4.44 18.79 -21.20
N PRO A 94 -4.96 18.34 -22.36
CA PRO A 94 -6.05 17.38 -22.39
C PRO A 94 -5.57 16.07 -21.75
N TYR A 95 -6.05 15.78 -20.55
CA TYR A 95 -5.83 14.47 -19.94
C TYR A 95 -6.41 13.43 -20.88
N GLN A 96 -5.66 12.37 -21.21
CA GLN A 96 -6.13 11.35 -22.14
C GLN A 96 -7.37 10.66 -21.57
N ALA A 97 -8.56 11.16 -21.95
CA ALA A 97 -9.87 10.56 -21.76
C ALA A 97 -10.03 9.73 -20.46
N GLN A 98 -9.72 10.25 -19.27
CA GLN A 98 -9.75 9.44 -18.05
C GLN A 98 -10.55 10.10 -16.92
N GLN A 99 -11.60 9.35 -16.55
CA GLN A 99 -12.25 9.32 -15.24
C GLN A 99 -12.53 10.68 -14.60
N LYS A 100 -13.70 11.24 -14.94
CA LYS A 100 -14.39 12.26 -14.11
C LYS A 100 -14.60 11.84 -12.65
N VAL A 101 -14.31 10.58 -12.31
CA VAL A 101 -14.58 9.94 -11.04
C VAL A 101 -13.32 9.21 -10.56
N ALA A 102 -12.75 9.65 -9.45
CA ALA A 102 -11.71 8.91 -8.73
C ALA A 102 -12.34 8.10 -7.60
N TYR A 103 -12.11 6.79 -7.58
CA TYR A 103 -12.48 5.94 -6.45
C TYR A 103 -11.34 5.92 -5.43
N PHE A 104 -11.68 5.92 -4.15
CA PHE A 104 -10.69 5.83 -3.08
C PHE A 104 -11.18 4.91 -1.96
N SER A 105 -10.25 4.32 -1.23
CA SER A 105 -10.55 3.50 -0.06
C SER A 105 -10.58 4.35 1.20
N THR A 106 -11.51 4.04 2.10
CA THR A 106 -11.47 4.50 3.50
C THR A 106 -11.18 3.33 4.44
N GLY A 107 -10.90 2.15 3.87
CA GLY A 107 -10.59 0.94 4.60
C GLY A 107 -9.22 1.04 5.27
N PHE A 108 -9.11 0.37 6.41
CA PHE A 108 -7.88 0.30 7.19
C PHE A 108 -7.89 -0.96 8.05
N THR A 109 -6.72 -1.37 8.51
CA THR A 109 -6.55 -2.40 9.54
C THR A 109 -5.52 -1.89 10.55
N LEU A 110 -5.89 -1.85 11.82
CA LEU A 110 -4.99 -1.51 12.92
C LEU A 110 -4.59 -2.78 13.65
N VAL A 111 -3.29 -3.05 13.69
CA VAL A 111 -2.71 -4.19 14.41
C VAL A 111 -1.97 -3.65 15.64
N ARG A 112 -2.40 -4.09 16.82
CA ARG A 112 -1.71 -3.82 18.07
C ARG A 112 -0.59 -4.82 18.26
N HIS A 113 0.61 -4.32 18.49
CA HIS A 113 1.80 -5.11 18.76
C HIS A 113 2.28 -4.96 20.20
N CYS A 114 2.98 -5.97 20.71
CA CYS A 114 3.74 -5.85 21.95
C CYS A 114 5.20 -5.53 21.61
N LEU A 115 5.59 -4.27 21.84
CA LEU A 115 6.99 -3.87 21.80
C LEU A 115 7.60 -4.07 23.19
N ALA A 116 8.61 -4.93 23.29
CA ALA A 116 9.41 -5.05 24.50
C ALA A 116 10.85 -4.68 24.17
N MET A 117 11.34 -3.62 24.81
CA MET A 117 12.75 -3.22 24.74
C MET A 117 13.65 -4.39 25.20
N PRO A 118 14.89 -4.50 24.69
CA PRO A 118 15.87 -5.48 25.16
C PRO A 118 16.09 -5.42 26.67
#